data_AF-A0A497NWD1-F1
#
_entry.id   AF-A0A497NWD1-F1
#
_cell.length_a   1.000
_cell.length_b   1.000
_cell.length_c   1.000
_cell.angle_alpha   90.00
_cell.angle_beta   90.00
_cell.angle_gamma   90.00
#
_symmetry.space_group_name_H-M   'P 1'
#
loop_
_entity.id
_entity.type
_entity.pdbx_description
1 polymer ?
#
loop_
_entity_poly.entity_id
_entity_poly.type
_entity_poly.pdbx_seq_one_letter_code
_entity_poly.pdbx_strand_id
1 'polypeptide(L)' 'MEEEKGPILLRVSSVPCFDFVDENGERRRVTAIIAPIRIIKSGNGWKIAWACSRALACKEKTCRYSKAFRCNTGE' A
#
# COMPACT_ATOMS: atom_id res chain seq x y z
N MET A 1 -26.48 -24.10 -6.89
CA MET A 1 -25.05 -24.46 -6.80
C MET A 1 -24.35 -23.27 -6.17
N GLU A 2 -24.09 -23.34 -4.87
CA GLU A 2 -23.28 -22.35 -4.19
C GLU A 2 -21.81 -22.74 -4.39
N GLU A 3 -21.05 -21.96 -5.17
CA GLU A 3 -19.60 -22.10 -5.25
C GLU A 3 -19.02 -21.80 -3.87
N GLU A 4 -18.52 -22.84 -3.18
CA GLU A 4 -17.70 -22.67 -1.99
C GLU A 4 -16.40 -21.94 -2.37
N LYS A 5 -16.41 -20.61 -2.20
CA LYS A 5 -15.21 -19.78 -2.37
C LYS A 5 -14.24 -20.09 -1.24
N GLY A 6 -13.18 -20.83 -1.55
CA GLY A 6 -12.08 -21.11 -0.63
C GLY A 6 -11.47 -19.83 -0.02
N PRO A 7 -10.71 -19.95 1.07
CA PRO A 7 -10.20 -18.80 1.82
C PRO A 7 -9.28 -17.91 0.96
N ILE A 8 -9.48 -16.59 1.03
CA ILE A 8 -8.62 -15.61 0.37
C ILE A 8 -7.32 -15.48 1.17
N LEU A 9 -6.24 -16.04 0.64
CA LEU A 9 -4.89 -15.92 1.20
C LEU A 9 -4.22 -14.63 0.74
N LEU A 10 -4.29 -13.58 1.57
CA LEU A 10 -3.54 -12.35 1.35
C LEU A 10 -2.16 -12.44 2.01
N ARG A 11 -1.12 -12.11 1.24
CA ARG A 11 0.27 -12.16 1.72
C ARG A 11 0.86 -10.78 1.92
N VAL A 12 1.71 -10.69 2.93
CA VAL A 12 2.60 -9.55 3.15
C VAL A 12 3.85 -9.74 2.31
N SER A 13 4.31 -8.69 1.65
CA SER A 13 5.50 -8.72 0.81
C SER A 13 6.54 -7.71 1.29
N SER A 14 7.76 -8.19 1.50
CA SER A 14 8.95 -7.35 1.65
C SER A 14 9.51 -7.05 0.26
N VAL A 15 9.61 -5.77 -0.09
CA VAL A 15 10.03 -5.33 -1.43
C VAL A 15 11.07 -4.19 -1.34
N PRO A 16 12.04 -4.13 -2.26
CA PRO A 16 12.92 -2.97 -2.35
C PRO A 16 12.15 -1.76 -2.87
N CYS A 17 12.22 -0.64 -2.15
CA CYS A 17 11.77 0.67 -2.61
C CYS A 17 13.01 1.48 -3.02
N PHE A 18 13.08 1.86 -4.29
CA PHE A 18 14.23 2.57 -4.86
C PHE A 18 14.11 4.09 -4.74
N ASP A 19 12.88 4.58 -4.54
CA ASP A 19 12.52 5.98 -4.69
C ASP A 19 12.01 6.60 -3.39
N PHE A 20 12.36 6.04 -2.24
CA PHE A 20 11.94 6.60 -0.95
C PHE A 20 12.60 7.97 -0.75
N VAL A 21 11.76 8.99 -0.55
CA VAL A 21 12.18 10.36 -0.25
C VAL A 21 11.88 10.65 1.22
N ASP A 22 12.88 11.04 2.00
CA ASP A 22 12.72 11.33 3.42
C ASP A 22 12.27 12.77 3.71
N GLU A 23 12.32 13.16 4.99
CA GLU A 23 11.89 14.48 5.46
C GLU A 23 12.81 15.62 5.00
N ASN A 24 14.08 15.32 4.70
CA ASN A 24 15.05 16.27 4.16
C ASN A 24 14.94 16.41 2.63
N GLY A 25 14.11 15.57 1.99
CA GLY A 25 14.02 15.50 0.53
C GLY A 25 15.08 14.60 -0.10
N GLU A 26 15.85 13.86 0.70
CA GLU A 26 16.89 12.97 0.19
C GLU A 26 16.29 11.66 -0.31
N ARG A 27 16.75 11.21 -1.48
CA ARG A 27 16.31 9.95 -2.09
C ARG A 27 17.24 8.82 -1.68
N ARG A 28 16.69 7.73 -1.16
CA ARG A 28 17.46 6.54 -0.77
C ARG A 28 16.72 5.24 -1.02
N ARG A 29 17.48 4.17 -1.22
CA ARG A 29 16.94 2.81 -1.34
C ARG A 29 16.68 2.23 0.04
N VAL A 30 15.47 1.73 0.27
CA VAL A 30 15.06 1.10 1.54
C VAL A 30 14.27 -0.18 1.28
N THR A 31 14.18 -1.04 2.30
CA THR A 31 13.20 -2.12 2.30
C THR A 31 11.86 -1.59 2.81
N ALA A 32 10.80 -1.87 2.05
CA ALA A 32 9.42 -1.54 2.39
C ALA A 32 8.59 -2.82 2.52
N ILE A 33 7.59 -2.78 3.39
CA ILE A 33 6.62 -3.86 3.56
C ILE A 33 5.30 -3.39 2.95
N ILE A 34 4.75 -4.17 2.03
CA ILE A 34 3.42 -3.96 1.45
C ILE A 34 2.50 -5.02 2.05
N ALA A 35 1.44 -4.58 2.72
CA ALA A 35 0.52 -5.45 3.44
C ALA A 35 -0.95 -5.06 3.18
N PRO A 36 -1.87 -6.04 3.16
CA PRO A 36 -3.30 -5.76 3.18
C PRO A 36 -3.67 -5.18 4.55
N ILE A 37 -4.44 -4.10 4.58
CA ILE A 37 -4.89 -3.44 5.82
C ILE A 37 -6.40 -3.46 5.98
N ARG A 38 -7.15 -3.70 4.90
CA ARG A 38 -8.61 -3.80 4.95
C ARG A 38 -9.13 -4.70 3.85
N ILE A 39 -10.09 -5.53 4.18
CA ILE A 39 -10.83 -6.36 3.23
C ILE A 39 -12.30 -5.93 3.32
N ILE A 40 -12.89 -5.58 2.19
CA ILE A 40 -14.25 -5.03 2.12
C ILE A 40 -15.03 -5.89 1.12
N LYS A 41 -16.17 -6.45 1.55
CA LYS A 41 -17.11 -7.12 0.64
C LYS A 41 -17.85 -6.05 -0.16
N SER A 42 -17.82 -6.13 -1.49
CA SER A 42 -18.43 -5.14 -2.39
C SER A 42 -19.16 -5.87 -3.50
N GLY A 43 -20.50 -5.97 -3.37
CA GLY A 43 -21.32 -6.77 -4.28
C GLY A 43 -20.89 -8.24 -4.28
N ASN A 44 -20.64 -8.80 -5.47
CA ASN A 44 -20.19 -10.18 -5.65
C ASN A 44 -18.67 -10.38 -5.51
N GLY A 45 -17.92 -9.32 -5.20
CA GLY A 45 -16.46 -9.32 -5.11
C GLY A 45 -15.90 -8.78 -3.79
N TRP A 46 -14.58 -8.79 -3.69
CA TRP A 46 -13.82 -8.28 -2.55
C TRP A 46 -12.92 -7.13 -2.99
N LYS A 47 -12.92 -6.03 -2.23
CA LYS A 47 -11.97 -4.94 -2.37
C LYS A 47 -10.94 -5.07 -1.25
N ILE A 48 -9.66 -5.01 -1.61
CA ILE A 48 -8.55 -5.12 -0.66
C ILE A 48 -7.79 -3.79 -0.67
N ALA A 49 -7.73 -3.13 0.48
CA ALA A 49 -6.90 -1.95 0.67
C ALA A 49 -5.51 -2.39 1.14
N TRP A 50 -4.48 -1.83 0.50
CA TRP A 50 -3.08 -2.13 0.78
C TRP A 50 -2.37 -0.89 1.34
N ALA A 51 -1.35 -1.10 2.18
CA ALA A 51 -0.52 -0.04 2.71
C ALA A 51 0.98 -0.38 2.62
N CYS A 52 1.80 0.67 2.61
CA CYS A 52 3.25 0.60 2.69
C CYS A 52 3.73 1.00 4.09
N SER A 53 4.67 0.24 4.67
CA SER A 53 5.26 0.55 5.98
C SER A 53 6.01 1.89 6.03
N ARG A 54 6.39 2.45 4.87
CA ARG A 54 7.09 3.74 4.76
C ARG A 54 6.16 4.90 4.41
N ALA A 55 4.85 4.67 4.26
CA ALA A 55 3.87 5.63 3.78
C ALA A 55 3.96 7.01 4.46
N LEU A 56 3.94 7.04 5.79
CA LEU A 56 3.90 8.28 6.58
C LEU A 56 5.20 9.11 6.49
N ALA A 57 6.33 8.45 6.26
CA ALA A 57 7.65 9.06 6.18
C ALA A 57 8.08 9.41 4.75
N CYS A 58 7.41 8.83 3.73
CA CYS A 58 7.78 9.03 2.33
C CYS A 58 7.17 10.33 1.78
N LYS A 59 8.01 11.17 1.17
CA LYS A 59 7.63 12.42 0.49
C LYS A 59 7.55 12.31 -1.04
N GLU A 60 7.75 11.12 -1.61
CA GLU A 60 7.68 10.89 -3.05
C GLU A 60 6.26 11.15 -3.57
N LYS A 61 6.08 12.22 -4.35
CA LYS A 61 4.76 12.70 -4.78
C LYS A 61 4.08 11.77 -5.78
N THR A 62 4.82 10.91 -6.47
CA THR A 62 4.28 9.96 -7.46
C THR A 62 3.95 8.59 -6.86
N CYS A 63 4.40 8.30 -5.65
CA CYS A 63 4.17 7.03 -4.99
C CYS A 63 2.77 6.99 -4.36
N ARG A 64 1.87 6.14 -4.88
CA ARG A 64 0.49 5.97 -4.38
C ARG A 64 0.33 5.71 -2.87
N TYR A 65 1.39 5.23 -2.21
CA TYR A 65 1.38 4.93 -0.78
C TYR A 65 1.96 6.05 0.07
N SER A 66 2.64 7.04 -0.53
CA SER A 66 3.31 8.09 0.22
C SER A 66 2.31 9.05 0.86
N LYS A 67 2.73 9.68 1.96
CA LYS A 67 1.98 10.77 2.59
C LYS A 67 1.79 11.92 1.61
N ALA A 68 2.82 12.26 0.83
CA ALA A 68 2.77 13.35 -0.12
C ALA A 68 1.72 13.13 -1.23
N PHE A 69 1.59 11.91 -1.75
CA PHE A 69 0.57 11.57 -2.74
C PHE A 69 -0.83 11.69 -2.15
N ARG A 70 -1.05 11.10 -0.95
CA ARG A 70 -2.36 11.06 -0.27
C ARG A 70 -2.85 12.44 0.15
N CYS A 71 -1.96 13.31 0.62
CA CYS A 71 -2.34 14.70 0.92
C CYS A 71 -2.68 15.51 -0.34
N ASN A 72 -2.13 15.15 -1.50
CA ASN A 72 -2.46 15.81 -2.77
C ASN A 72 -3.78 15.34 -3.39
N THR A 73 -4.31 14.20 -2.95
CA THR A 73 -5.51 13.59 -3.52
C THR A 73 -6.80 13.89 -2.77
N GLY A 74 -6.76 14.59 -1.64
CA GLY A 74 -7.97 15.07 -0.93
C GLY A 74 -8.95 13.96 -0.53
N GLU A 75 -8.45 12.74 -0.30
CA GLU A 75 -9.19 11.60 0.25
C GLU A 75 -9.05 11.49 1.77
#